data_AF-A0A975TGX9-F1
#
_entry.id   AF-A0A975TGX9-F1
#
_cell.length_a   1.000
_cell.length_b   1.000
_cell.length_c   1.000
_cell.angle_alpha   90.00
_cell.angle_beta   90.00
_cell.angle_gamma   90.00
#
_symmetry.space_group_name_H-M   'P 1'
#
loop_
_entity.id
_entity.type
_entity.pdbx_description
1 polymer ?
#
loop_
_entity_poly.entity_id
_entity_poly.type
_entity_poly.pdbx_seq_one_letter_code
_entity_poly.pdbx_strand_id
1 'polypeptide(L)'
;MTAESTDTWAGWYRDRQGAEAITLTAGGRQVRTRIRGVEYEGADFATLEPVGAGEALSSCVMEWDIPLPVGSGSTVQQATLSCLLALGERGPEAPAGRGPELSLTLHFGGAAYASGIAGGGFEEALDRIRRQLPEGMELGGKSLVGAA
;
A
#
# COMPACT_ATOMS: atom_id res chain seq x y z
N MET A 1 22.58 -9.17 -15.90
CA MET A 1 21.94 -8.11 -15.10
C MET A 1 20.44 -8.15 -15.40
N THR A 2 19.65 -8.80 -14.57
CA THR A 2 18.19 -8.64 -14.59
C THR A 2 17.88 -7.30 -13.94
N ALA A 3 17.39 -6.33 -14.72
CA ALA A 3 16.86 -5.11 -14.16
C ALA A 3 15.68 -5.49 -13.27
N GLU A 4 15.80 -5.29 -11.96
CA GLU A 4 14.66 -5.41 -11.08
C GLU A 4 13.65 -4.34 -11.48
N SER A 5 12.49 -4.75 -12.00
CA SER A 5 11.45 -3.83 -12.39
C SER A 5 10.94 -3.11 -11.16
N THR A 6 11.12 -1.79 -11.13
CA THR A 6 10.67 -0.92 -10.06
C THR A 6 9.38 -0.24 -10.52
N ASP A 7 8.32 -0.33 -9.71
CA ASP A 7 7.07 0.39 -9.93
C ASP A 7 7.03 1.64 -9.07
N THR A 8 6.35 2.67 -9.59
CA THR A 8 6.30 3.99 -8.95
C THR A 8 4.89 4.55 -9.05
N TRP A 9 4.37 5.08 -7.93
CA TRP A 9 3.05 5.68 -7.83
C TRP A 9 3.11 7.02 -7.12
N ALA A 10 2.31 7.97 -7.61
CA ALA A 10 2.08 9.22 -6.90
C ALA A 10 1.08 8.99 -5.76
N GLY A 11 1.28 9.70 -4.66
CA GLY A 11 0.40 9.64 -3.50
C GLY A 11 0.41 10.93 -2.70
N TRP A 12 -0.32 10.90 -1.60
CA TRP A 12 -0.43 11.98 -0.63
C TRP A 12 -0.10 11.47 0.76
N TYR A 13 0.76 12.20 1.46
CA TYR A 13 1.00 12.07 2.89
C TYR A 13 0.29 13.19 3.63
N ARG A 14 -0.28 12.90 4.80
CA ARG A 14 -0.91 13.91 5.66
C ARG A 14 -0.68 13.59 7.13
N ASP A 15 -0.30 14.59 7.90
CA ASP A 15 -0.25 14.54 9.36
C ASP A 15 -0.77 15.85 9.97
N ARG A 16 -0.52 16.04 11.27
CA ARG A 16 -0.92 17.26 12.00
C ARG A 16 -0.29 18.56 11.48
N GLN A 17 0.82 18.49 10.74
CA GLN A 17 1.53 19.66 10.20
C GLN A 17 1.08 20.01 8.78
N GLY A 18 0.33 19.14 8.10
CA GLY A 18 -0.22 19.39 6.78
C GLY A 18 -0.10 18.21 5.83
N ALA A 19 -0.36 18.47 4.55
CA ALA A 19 -0.28 17.49 3.46
C ALA A 19 0.92 17.73 2.54
N GLU A 20 1.50 16.66 2.01
CA GLU A 20 2.60 16.66 1.06
C GLU A 20 2.36 15.62 -0.03
N ALA A 21 2.67 15.97 -1.28
CA ALA A 21 2.68 15.00 -2.38
C ALA A 21 3.92 14.12 -2.26
N ILE A 22 3.74 12.81 -2.34
CA ILE A 22 4.80 11.82 -2.18
C ILE A 22 4.86 10.90 -3.39
N THR A 23 6.01 10.23 -3.53
CA THR A 23 6.19 9.15 -4.48
C THR A 23 6.43 7.87 -3.69
N LEU A 24 5.66 6.82 -3.97
CA LEU A 24 5.89 5.48 -3.46
C LEU A 24 6.53 4.63 -4.55
N THR A 25 7.51 3.85 -4.16
CA THR A 25 8.28 3.00 -5.06
C THR A 25 8.31 1.58 -4.50
N ALA A 26 8.07 0.58 -5.35
CA ALA A 26 8.20 -0.83 -4.98
C ALA A 26 9.06 -1.58 -6.01
N GLY A 27 10.08 -2.28 -5.53
CA GLY A 27 10.99 -3.07 -6.35
C GLY A 27 11.80 -4.01 -5.47
N GLY A 28 12.17 -5.18 -5.99
CA GLY A 28 13.03 -6.11 -5.25
C GLY A 28 12.47 -6.56 -3.89
N ARG A 29 11.13 -6.61 -3.73
CA ARG A 29 10.41 -6.90 -2.47
C ARG A 29 10.61 -5.85 -1.36
N GLN A 30 10.96 -4.63 -1.75
CA GLN A 30 11.11 -3.50 -0.84
C GLN A 30 10.23 -2.34 -1.31
N VAL A 31 9.57 -1.69 -0.35
CA VAL A 31 8.82 -0.45 -0.54
C VAL A 31 9.64 0.70 -0.02
N ARG A 32 9.64 1.81 -0.74
CA ARG A 32 10.32 3.05 -0.37
C ARG A 32 9.44 4.27 -0.61
N THR A 33 9.61 5.29 0.22
CA THR A 33 9.05 6.62 -0.02
C THR A 33 9.90 7.69 0.65
N ARG A 34 9.69 8.95 0.26
CA ARG A 34 10.35 10.11 0.87
C ARG A 34 9.30 11.11 1.31
N ILE A 35 9.34 11.48 2.59
CA ILE A 35 8.40 12.42 3.20
C ILE A 35 9.21 13.50 3.92
N ARG A 36 8.99 14.78 3.59
CA ARG A 36 9.70 15.93 4.21
C ARG A 36 11.22 15.77 4.23
N GLY A 37 11.76 15.18 3.17
CA GLY A 37 13.20 14.97 3.03
C GLY A 37 13.74 13.71 3.69
N VAL A 38 12.96 13.00 4.53
CA VAL A 38 13.34 11.73 5.18
C VAL A 38 12.93 10.56 4.29
N GLU A 39 13.87 9.63 4.08
CA GLU A 39 13.63 8.39 3.35
C GLU A 39 13.10 7.31 4.30
N TYR A 40 12.10 6.56 3.83
CA TYR A 40 11.49 5.45 4.54
C TYR A 40 11.53 4.21 3.69
N GLU A 41 11.86 3.07 4.31
CA GLU A 41 11.93 1.78 3.64
C GLU A 41 11.28 0.67 4.49
N GLY A 42 10.74 -0.34 3.83
CA GLY A 42 10.08 -1.47 4.49
C GLY A 42 9.85 -2.64 3.55
N ALA A 43 9.56 -3.82 4.11
CA ALA A 43 9.12 -4.97 3.31
C ALA A 43 7.68 -4.77 2.81
N ASP A 44 6.85 -4.04 3.56
CA ASP A 44 5.47 -3.69 3.26
C ASP A 44 5.24 -2.18 3.47
N PHE A 45 4.19 -1.62 2.87
CA PHE A 45 3.77 -0.23 3.09
C PHE A 45 3.46 0.05 4.57
N ALA A 46 2.88 -0.92 5.28
CA ALA A 46 2.54 -0.82 6.69
C ALA A 46 3.75 -0.89 7.64
N THR A 47 4.93 -1.30 7.13
CA THR A 47 6.16 -1.50 7.91
C THR A 47 7.26 -0.53 7.51
N LEU A 48 6.91 0.64 6.95
CA LEU A 48 7.87 1.67 6.59
C LEU A 48 8.54 2.24 7.85
N GLU A 49 9.87 2.19 7.86
CA GLU A 49 10.72 2.73 8.91
C GLU A 49 11.71 3.74 8.33
N PRO A 50 12.11 4.78 9.09
CA PRO A 50 13.04 5.79 8.61
C PRO A 50 14.42 5.18 8.35
N VAL A 51 15.04 5.59 7.25
CA VAL A 51 16.44 5.28 6.97
C VAL A 51 17.33 6.27 7.72
N GLY A 52 18.14 5.75 8.65
CA GLY A 52 19.05 6.57 9.46
C GLY A 52 18.38 7.18 10.68
N ALA A 53 18.64 8.47 10.95
CA ALA A 53 18.22 9.15 12.19
C ALA A 53 16.84 9.83 12.10
N GLY A 54 15.96 9.37 11.20
CA GLY A 54 14.60 9.92 11.06
C GLY A 54 13.65 9.43 12.16
N GLU A 55 12.54 10.15 12.34
CA GLU A 55 11.46 9.71 13.24
C GLU A 55 10.58 8.66 12.57
N ALA A 56 10.06 7.72 13.36
CA ALA A 56 9.10 6.75 12.87
C ALA A 56 7.77 7.42 12.49
N LEU A 57 7.16 6.96 11.39
CA LEU A 57 5.86 7.46 10.95
C LEU A 57 4.80 7.17 12.02
N SER A 58 4.08 8.21 12.44
CA SER A 58 3.01 8.12 13.42
C SER A 58 1.99 9.24 13.22
N SER A 59 0.76 9.00 13.66
CA SER A 59 -0.35 9.97 13.57
C SER A 59 -0.53 10.58 12.17
N CYS A 60 -0.42 9.75 11.14
CA CYS A 60 -0.43 10.17 9.75
C CYS A 60 -1.27 9.24 8.87
N VAL A 61 -1.58 9.72 7.67
CA VAL A 61 -2.31 9.00 6.64
C VAL A 61 -1.54 9.09 5.34
N MET A 62 -1.47 7.98 4.61
CA MET A 62 -0.96 7.92 3.24
C MET A 62 -2.01 7.35 2.30
N GLU A 63 -2.17 7.99 1.14
CA GLU A 63 -3.14 7.62 0.10
C GLU A 63 -2.44 7.55 -1.26
N TRP A 64 -2.64 6.46 -2.00
CA TRP A 64 -2.09 6.30 -3.35
C TRP A 64 -2.93 5.32 -4.18
N ASP A 65 -2.79 5.42 -5.49
CA ASP A 65 -3.50 4.55 -6.44
C ASP A 65 -2.51 3.68 -7.22
N ILE A 66 -2.80 2.39 -7.30
CA ILE A 66 -2.04 1.42 -8.07
C ILE A 66 -2.89 0.98 -9.28
N PRO A 67 -2.49 1.30 -10.53
CA PRO A 67 -3.09 0.68 -11.70
C PRO A 67 -2.67 -0.79 -11.75
N LEU A 68 -3.64 -1.70 -11.89
CA LEU A 68 -3.36 -3.12 -12.09
C LEU A 68 -4.33 -3.76 -13.10
N PRO A 69 -3.86 -4.74 -13.88
CA PRO A 69 -4.71 -5.53 -14.74
C PRO A 69 -5.62 -6.47 -13.93
N VAL A 70 -6.87 -6.60 -14.35
CA VAL A 70 -7.83 -7.61 -13.86
C VAL A 70 -8.42 -8.31 -15.06
N GLY A 71 -8.48 -9.64 -15.05
CA GLY A 71 -8.90 -10.37 -16.25
C GLY A 71 -9.21 -11.83 -16.03
N SER A 72 -9.80 -12.43 -17.07
CA SER A 72 -10.08 -13.86 -17.18
C SER A 72 -9.49 -14.38 -18.49
N GLY A 73 -8.47 -15.23 -18.42
CA GLY A 73 -7.85 -15.84 -19.61
C GLY A 73 -7.34 -14.78 -20.61
N SER A 74 -8.06 -14.61 -21.73
CA SER A 74 -7.68 -13.70 -22.83
C SER A 74 -8.17 -12.25 -22.68
N THR A 75 -9.06 -11.96 -21.72
CA THR A 75 -9.59 -10.61 -21.52
C THR A 75 -8.93 -9.96 -20.32
N VAL A 76 -8.18 -8.88 -20.55
CA VAL A 76 -7.58 -8.06 -19.50
C VAL A 76 -8.15 -6.66 -19.57
N GLN A 77 -8.66 -6.18 -18.45
CA GLN A 77 -9.13 -4.82 -18.28
C GLN A 77 -8.32 -4.12 -17.18
N GLN A 78 -8.07 -2.83 -17.36
CA GLN A 78 -7.38 -2.03 -16.34
C GLN A 78 -8.34 -1.68 -15.20
N ALA A 79 -7.83 -1.82 -13.98
CA ALA A 79 -8.50 -1.42 -12.75
C ALA A 79 -7.59 -0.48 -11.94
N THR A 80 -8.18 0.17 -10.95
CA THR A 80 -7.46 1.01 -9.99
C THR A 80 -7.63 0.45 -8.59
N LEU A 81 -6.52 0.18 -7.91
CA LEU A 81 -6.50 -0.16 -6.50
C LEU A 81 -6.14 1.08 -5.69
N SER A 82 -7.15 1.67 -5.05
CA SER A 82 -6.97 2.77 -4.12
C SER A 82 -6.51 2.22 -2.77
N CYS A 83 -5.40 2.76 -2.28
CA CYS A 83 -4.73 2.32 -1.06
C CYS A 83 -4.80 3.45 -0.02
N LEU A 84 -5.18 3.10 1.21
CA LEU A 84 -5.23 4.01 2.35
C LEU A 84 -4.51 3.34 3.53
N LEU A 85 -3.42 3.95 4.00
CA LEU A 85 -2.72 3.54 5.21
C LEU A 85 -2.90 4.62 6.28
N ALA A 86 -3.51 4.25 7.41
CA ALA A 86 -3.60 5.09 8.59
C ALA A 86 -2.67 4.56 9.69
N LEU A 87 -1.80 5.43 10.19
CA LEU A 87 -0.87 5.14 11.29
C LEU A 87 -1.31 5.89 12.53
N GLY A 88 -1.54 5.13 13.60
CA GLY A 88 -1.82 5.68 14.92
C GLY A 88 -0.60 6.34 15.56
N GLU A 89 -0.80 6.83 16.79
CA GLU A 89 0.31 7.25 17.64
C GLU A 89 1.22 6.06 17.98
N ARG A 90 2.53 6.28 17.98
CA ARG A 90 3.53 5.29 18.38
C ARG A 90 4.17 5.75 19.69
N GLY A 91 4.33 4.85 20.66
CA GLY A 91 5.01 5.14 21.92
C GLY A 91 4.43 4.40 23.12
N PRO A 92 5.07 4.49 24.30
CA PRO A 92 4.64 3.81 25.52
C PRO A 92 3.28 4.30 26.05
N GLU A 93 2.87 5.52 25.68
CA GLU A 93 1.56 6.09 26.03
C GLU A 93 0.48 5.85 24.96
N ALA A 94 0.85 5.29 23.81
CA ALA A 94 -0.11 4.99 22.76
C ALA A 94 -1.09 3.90 23.23
N PRO A 95 -2.40 4.01 22.93
CA PRO A 95 -3.36 2.98 23.23
C PRO A 95 -2.89 1.63 22.71
N ALA A 96 -2.75 0.65 23.61
CA ALA A 96 -2.32 -0.69 23.23
C ALA A 96 -3.24 -1.26 22.14
N GLY A 97 -2.64 -1.73 21.05
CA GLY A 97 -3.36 -2.46 20.00
C GLY A 97 -3.76 -1.66 18.75
N ARG A 98 -3.38 -0.38 18.61
CA ARG A 98 -3.60 0.34 17.35
C ARG A 98 -2.39 0.25 16.42
N GLY A 99 -2.28 -0.90 15.76
CA GLY A 99 -1.31 -1.13 14.69
C GLY A 99 -1.61 -0.32 13.42
N PRO A 100 -0.76 -0.43 12.38
CA PRO A 100 -1.04 0.16 11.09
C PRO A 100 -2.37 -0.39 10.51
N GLU A 101 -3.23 0.52 10.05
CA GLU A 101 -4.52 0.18 9.44
C GLU A 101 -4.41 0.39 7.93
N LEU A 102 -4.23 -0.70 7.17
CA LEU A 102 -4.22 -0.67 5.70
C LEU A 102 -5.59 -1.08 5.16
N SER A 103 -6.15 -0.27 4.27
CA SER A 103 -7.38 -0.56 3.54
C SER A 103 -7.15 -0.41 2.05
N LEU A 104 -7.64 -1.37 1.28
CA LEU A 104 -7.57 -1.41 -0.16
C LEU A 104 -8.99 -1.40 -0.75
N THR A 105 -9.19 -0.65 -1.82
CA THR A 105 -10.43 -0.67 -2.61
C THR A 105 -10.08 -0.82 -4.08
N LEU A 106 -10.53 -1.92 -4.69
CA LEU A 106 -10.39 -2.13 -6.12
C LEU A 106 -11.62 -1.60 -6.85
N HIS A 107 -11.39 -0.66 -7.77
CA HIS A 107 -12.39 -0.16 -8.70
C HIS A 107 -12.29 -0.91 -10.02
N PHE A 108 -13.26 -1.78 -10.28
CA PHE A 108 -13.26 -2.67 -11.44
C PHE A 108 -14.68 -2.92 -11.97
N GLY A 109 -14.89 -2.78 -13.28
CA GLY A 109 -16.17 -3.09 -13.93
C GLY A 109 -17.36 -2.27 -13.42
N GLY A 110 -17.13 -1.05 -12.91
CA GLY A 110 -18.17 -0.22 -12.28
C GLY A 110 -18.52 -0.62 -10.84
N ALA A 111 -17.86 -1.64 -10.28
CA ALA A 111 -18.00 -2.06 -8.89
C ALA A 111 -16.76 -1.66 -8.06
N ALA A 112 -16.94 -1.65 -6.73
CA ALA A 112 -15.88 -1.44 -5.76
C ALA A 112 -15.78 -2.66 -4.83
N TYR A 113 -14.58 -3.23 -4.72
CA TYR A 113 -14.29 -4.40 -3.87
C TYR A 113 -13.32 -3.96 -2.78
N ALA A 114 -13.76 -3.99 -1.51
CA ALA A 114 -13.00 -3.44 -0.39
C ALA A 114 -12.43 -4.55 0.50
N SER A 115 -11.16 -4.43 0.90
CA SER A 115 -10.54 -5.36 1.85
C SER A 115 -11.06 -5.19 3.29
N GLY A 116 -11.66 -4.02 3.59
CA GLY A 116 -11.80 -3.50 4.94
C GLY A 116 -10.45 -3.18 5.58
N ILE A 117 -10.44 -2.90 6.88
CA ILE A 117 -9.20 -2.72 7.65
C ILE A 117 -8.51 -4.08 7.79
N ALA A 118 -7.30 -4.20 7.25
CA ALA A 118 -6.45 -5.38 7.36
C ALA A 118 -5.29 -5.10 8.32
N GLY A 119 -5.09 -5.99 9.29
CA GLY A 119 -3.97 -5.92 10.23
C GLY A 119 -2.69 -6.60 9.75
N GLY A 120 -2.75 -7.47 8.72
CA GLY A 120 -1.60 -8.27 8.26
C GLY A 120 -0.95 -7.81 6.96
N GLY A 121 -1.06 -6.52 6.60
CA GLY A 121 -0.31 -5.93 5.49
C GLY A 121 -0.99 -6.02 4.12
N PHE A 122 -0.23 -5.67 3.08
CA PHE A 122 -0.75 -5.43 1.73
C PHE A 122 -1.24 -6.70 1.03
N GLU A 123 -0.47 -7.80 1.04
CA GLU A 123 -0.89 -9.04 0.37
C GLU A 123 -2.12 -9.67 1.04
N GLU A 124 -2.25 -9.61 2.37
CA GLU A 124 -3.46 -10.12 3.04
C GLU A 124 -4.70 -9.30 2.66
N ALA A 125 -4.57 -7.97 2.60
CA ALA A 125 -5.64 -7.09 2.14
C ALA A 125 -5.99 -7.36 0.67
N LEU A 126 -4.99 -7.61 -0.18
CA LEU A 126 -5.19 -7.91 -1.59
C LEU A 126 -5.86 -9.28 -1.78
N ASP A 127 -5.50 -10.27 -0.98
CA ASP A 127 -6.14 -11.59 -0.95
C ASP A 127 -7.62 -11.53 -0.56
N ARG A 128 -7.99 -10.60 0.34
CA ARG A 128 -9.41 -10.35 0.66
C ARG A 128 -10.17 -9.81 -0.55
N ILE A 129 -9.54 -8.96 -1.37
CA ILE A 129 -10.12 -8.47 -2.63
C ILE A 129 -10.21 -9.61 -3.65
N ARG A 130 -9.16 -10.42 -3.82
CA ARG A 130 -9.14 -11.57 -4.74
C ARG A 130 -10.32 -12.52 -4.49
N ARG A 131 -10.66 -12.77 -3.23
CA ARG A 131 -11.81 -13.62 -2.84
C ARG A 131 -13.19 -13.01 -3.12
N GLN A 132 -13.28 -11.71 -3.40
CA GLN A 132 -14.53 -11.02 -3.69
C GLN A 132 -14.78 -10.83 -5.18
N LEU A 133 -13.77 -11.11 -6.02
CA LEU A 133 -13.90 -10.94 -7.47
C LEU A 133 -14.96 -11.87 -8.06
N PRO A 134 -15.60 -11.46 -9.18
CA PRO A 134 -16.44 -12.37 -9.95
C PRO A 134 -15.69 -13.64 -10.36
N GLU A 135 -16.42 -14.74 -10.49
CA GLU A 135 -15.84 -16.03 -10.87
C GLU A 135 -15.04 -15.94 -12.19
N GLY A 136 -13.85 -16.54 -12.19
CA GLY A 136 -12.93 -16.52 -13.33
C GLY A 136 -12.08 -15.26 -13.48
N MET A 137 -12.29 -14.23 -12.65
CA MET A 137 -11.48 -13.00 -12.67
C MET A 137 -10.31 -13.08 -11.70
N GLU A 138 -9.13 -12.71 -12.19
CA GLU A 138 -7.88 -12.71 -11.44
C GLU A 138 -7.24 -11.33 -11.48
N LEU A 139 -6.59 -10.95 -10.37
CA LEU A 139 -5.70 -9.79 -10.34
C LEU A 139 -4.37 -10.19 -11.00
N GLY A 140 -3.97 -9.45 -12.03
CA GLY A 140 -2.64 -9.58 -12.59
C GLY A 140 -1.64 -8.64 -11.91
N GLY A 141 -0.35 -8.88 -12.18
CA GLY A 141 0.75 -8.10 -11.62
C GLY A 141 1.75 -8.97 -10.87
N LYS A 142 2.89 -8.37 -10.51
CA LYS A 142 3.91 -9.01 -9.67
C LYS A 142 3.65 -8.67 -8.20
N SER A 143 4.20 -9.48 -7.30
CA SER A 143 4.25 -9.17 -5.86
C SER A 143 4.95 -7.82 -5.66
N LEU A 144 4.29 -6.89 -4.99
CA LEU A 144 4.82 -5.54 -4.76
C LEU A 144 5.62 -5.46 -3.46
N VAL A 145 5.22 -6.26 -2.47
CA VAL A 145 5.80 -6.30 -1.13
C VAL A 145 6.58 -7.60 -0.90
N GLY A 146 7.44 -7.58 0.13
CA GLY A 146 8.06 -8.77 0.68
C GLY A 146 7.08 -9.63 1.48
N ALA A 147 7.42 -10.90 1.66
CA ALA A 147 6.75 -11.74 2.64
C ALA A 147 7.18 -11.26 4.02
N ALA A 148 6.19 -10.96 4.87
CA ALA A 148 6.38 -10.67 6.28
C ALA A 148 6.81 -11.94 7.05
#